data_AF-A0A4Q2DQD2-F1
#
_entry.id   AF-A0A4Q2DQD2-F1
#
_cell.length_a   1.000
_cell.length_b   1.000
_cell.length_c   1.000
_cell.angle_alpha   90.00
_cell.angle_beta   90.00
_cell.angle_gamma   90.00
#
_symmetry.space_group_name_H-M   'P 1'
#
loop_
_entity.id
_entity.type
_entity.pdbx_description
1 polymer ?
#
loop_
_entity_poly.entity_id
_entity_poly.type
_entity_poly.pdbx_seq_one_letter_code
_entity_poly.pdbx_strand_id
1 'polypeptide(L)'
;MASSTEITLEAAERTVDELAEQDVDSVDSEIRYMAYGARLRTALRASTRYIAYTSDIGEAFRPVVPPWIVTAAYGVSWLYLSGDVAYESYKAHHRGPTPIEAVNFSEPTRLAIAAVQRATFQSVASMALPALTIHTLVAQSKKAFVNAKSPRIKTWGPTVTGLAIVPILPYLFDHPVEHVTDRAFDWIRQKLIERNQSNTTTAKDRKEL
;
A
#
# COMPACT_ATOMS: atom_id res chain seq x y z
N MET A 1 -18.89 13.15 27.49
CA MET A 1 -18.57 12.22 26.38
C MET A 1 -17.08 12.37 26.14
N ALA A 2 -16.28 11.41 26.61
CA ALA A 2 -14.83 11.45 26.45
C ALA A 2 -14.46 11.33 24.96
N SER A 3 -13.44 12.07 24.54
CA SER A 3 -12.94 12.06 23.17
C SER A 3 -12.37 10.68 22.83
N SER A 4 -12.49 10.21 21.59
CA SER A 4 -11.91 8.93 21.15
C SER A 4 -10.40 8.84 21.42
N THR A 5 -9.72 9.99 21.47
CA THR A 5 -8.31 10.12 21.86
C THR A 5 -8.07 9.81 23.34
N GLU A 6 -8.98 10.22 24.23
CA GLU A 6 -8.89 9.95 25.67
C GLU A 6 -9.08 8.45 25.95
N ILE A 7 -10.03 7.81 25.25
CA ILE A 7 -10.26 6.36 25.36
C ILE A 7 -9.01 5.57 24.92
N THR A 8 -8.32 6.02 23.87
CA THR A 8 -7.09 5.36 23.39
C THR A 8 -5.90 5.60 24.31
N LEU A 9 -5.81 6.77 24.95
CA LEU A 9 -4.76 7.08 25.92
C LEU A 9 -4.95 6.28 27.20
N GLU A 10 -6.19 6.20 27.70
CA GLU A 10 -6.52 5.45 28.91
C GLU A 10 -6.37 3.93 28.70
N ALA A 11 -6.69 3.42 27.50
CA ALA A 11 -6.43 2.02 27.15
C ALA A 11 -4.93 1.73 27.00
N ALA A 12 -4.15 2.69 26.50
CA ALA A 12 -2.70 2.56 26.41
C ALA A 12 -2.04 2.61 27.79
N GLU A 13 -2.46 3.51 28.68
CA GLU A 13 -2.00 3.57 30.08
C GLU A 13 -2.33 2.28 30.82
N ARG A 14 -3.57 1.77 30.73
CA ARG A 14 -3.92 0.49 31.37
C ARG A 14 -3.11 -0.69 30.85
N THR A 15 -2.81 -0.71 29.55
CA THR A 15 -1.93 -1.76 28.99
C THR A 15 -0.50 -1.61 29.49
N VAL A 16 0.00 -0.38 29.65
CA VAL A 16 1.35 -0.11 30.17
C VAL A 16 1.44 -0.46 31.66
N ASP A 17 0.41 -0.13 32.45
CA ASP A 17 0.34 -0.43 33.88
C ASP A 17 0.16 -1.94 34.11
N GLU A 18 -0.67 -2.63 33.32
CA GLU A 18 -0.82 -4.09 33.37
C GLU A 18 0.49 -4.82 32.99
N LEU A 19 1.24 -4.26 32.04
CA LEU A 19 2.58 -4.74 31.67
C LEU A 19 3.67 -4.37 32.69
N ALA A 20 3.42 -3.39 33.58
CA ALA A 20 4.32 -2.98 34.64
C ALA A 20 4.03 -3.70 35.98
N GLU A 21 2.76 -4.02 36.26
CA GLU A 21 2.32 -4.80 37.42
C GLU A 21 2.57 -6.31 37.25
N GLN A 22 2.64 -6.79 36.00
CA GLN A 22 3.16 -8.12 35.71
C GLN A 22 4.69 -8.06 35.87
N ASP A 23 5.15 -8.11 37.13
CA ASP A 23 6.54 -8.09 37.58
C ASP A 23 7.31 -9.31 37.03
N VAL A 24 7.66 -9.24 35.74
CA VAL A 24 8.53 -10.20 35.08
C VAL A 24 9.93 -9.63 35.19
N ASP A 25 10.71 -10.23 36.10
CA ASP A 25 12.14 -9.99 36.29
C ASP A 25 12.83 -9.65 34.96
N SER A 26 13.49 -8.49 34.91
CA SER A 26 14.21 -7.91 33.75
C SER A 26 15.35 -8.79 33.18
N VAL A 27 15.48 -10.01 33.66
CA VAL A 27 16.46 -11.03 33.30
C VAL A 27 15.90 -12.01 32.26
N ASP A 28 14.57 -12.07 32.05
CA ASP A 28 13.97 -13.07 31.17
C ASP A 28 13.97 -12.69 29.68
N SER A 29 14.30 -13.69 28.86
CA SER A 29 14.54 -13.61 27.42
C SER A 29 13.32 -13.06 26.64
N GLU A 30 12.12 -13.28 27.17
CA GLU A 30 10.84 -13.08 26.49
C GLU A 30 10.47 -11.60 26.32
N ILE A 31 10.65 -10.75 27.35
CA ILE A 31 10.44 -9.29 27.25
C ILE A 31 11.43 -8.66 26.28
N ARG A 32 12.66 -9.19 26.22
CA ARG A 32 13.66 -8.70 25.28
C ARG A 32 13.29 -9.06 23.84
N TYR A 33 12.79 -10.28 23.60
CA TYR A 33 12.25 -10.67 22.29
C TYR A 33 10.97 -9.91 21.93
N MET A 34 10.12 -9.57 22.90
CA MET A 34 8.97 -8.69 22.67
C MET A 34 9.42 -7.26 22.32
N ALA A 35 10.45 -6.72 22.98
CA ALA A 35 11.02 -5.41 22.67
C ALA A 35 11.75 -5.41 21.31
N TYR A 36 12.50 -6.46 20.97
CA TYR A 36 13.08 -6.65 19.64
C TYR A 36 12.00 -6.85 18.59
N GLY A 37 10.95 -7.59 18.91
CA GLY A 37 9.78 -7.81 18.05
C GLY A 37 9.00 -6.51 17.82
N ALA A 38 8.85 -5.66 18.83
CA ALA A 38 8.23 -4.35 18.72
C ALA A 38 9.09 -3.39 17.88
N ARG A 39 10.42 -3.37 18.10
CA ARG A 39 11.35 -2.59 17.27
C ARG A 39 11.42 -3.09 15.84
N LEU A 40 11.43 -4.40 15.63
CA LEU A 40 11.37 -5.03 14.32
C LEU A 40 10.03 -4.74 13.65
N ARG A 41 8.91 -4.79 14.37
CA ARG A 41 7.59 -4.42 13.87
C ARG A 41 7.52 -2.94 13.48
N THR A 42 8.11 -2.05 14.26
CA THR A 42 8.19 -0.61 13.98
C THR A 42 9.11 -0.34 12.79
N ALA A 43 10.29 -0.98 12.76
CA ALA A 43 11.20 -0.92 11.63
C ALA A 43 10.54 -1.47 10.38
N LEU A 44 9.88 -2.63 10.44
CA LEU A 44 9.13 -3.22 9.33
C LEU A 44 8.00 -2.29 8.89
N ARG A 45 7.17 -1.74 9.80
CA ARG A 45 6.11 -0.77 9.45
C ARG A 45 6.63 0.53 8.83
N ALA A 46 7.81 0.99 9.23
CA ALA A 46 8.46 2.13 8.59
C ALA A 46 9.06 1.72 7.22
N SER A 47 9.66 0.52 7.16
CA SER A 47 10.32 -0.06 5.99
C SER A 47 9.35 -0.48 4.91
N THR A 48 8.12 -0.85 5.25
CA THR A 48 7.11 -1.35 4.31
C THR A 48 6.78 -0.31 3.24
N ARG A 49 6.76 0.99 3.60
CA ARG A 49 6.67 2.09 2.63
C ARG A 49 7.90 2.18 1.72
N TYR A 50 9.11 1.96 2.27
CA TYR A 50 10.36 2.02 1.51
C TYR A 50 10.57 0.81 0.60
N ILE A 51 10.05 -0.37 0.95
CA ILE A 51 10.15 -1.58 0.12
C ILE A 51 9.38 -1.39 -1.19
N ALA A 52 8.25 -0.69 -1.18
CA ALA A 52 7.52 -0.33 -2.40
C ALA A 52 8.34 0.59 -3.32
N TYR A 53 9.20 1.45 -2.78
CA TYR A 53 10.12 2.30 -3.56
C TYR A 53 11.36 1.55 -4.09
N THR A 54 11.49 0.25 -3.84
CA THR A 54 12.59 -0.55 -4.41
C THR A 54 12.51 -0.55 -5.94
N SER A 55 11.31 -0.65 -6.52
CA SER A 55 11.13 -0.53 -7.98
C SER A 55 11.55 0.83 -8.52
N ASP A 56 11.27 1.90 -7.78
CA ASP A 56 11.58 3.28 -8.15
C ASP A 56 13.09 3.52 -8.18
N ILE A 57 13.80 2.98 -7.20
CA ILE A 57 15.27 2.93 -7.19
C ILE A 57 15.75 2.10 -8.39
N GLY A 58 15.19 0.91 -8.63
CA GLY A 58 15.53 0.09 -9.79
C GLY A 58 15.43 0.84 -11.13
N GLU A 59 14.35 1.61 -11.33
CA GLU A 59 14.16 2.44 -12.52
C GLU A 59 15.21 3.54 -12.67
N ALA A 60 15.57 4.22 -11.57
CA ALA A 60 16.62 5.23 -11.59
C ALA A 60 17.99 4.66 -12.02
N PHE A 61 18.29 3.42 -11.65
CA PHE A 61 19.57 2.77 -11.94
C PHE A 61 19.64 2.09 -13.31
N ARG A 62 18.56 2.05 -14.12
CA ARG A 62 18.56 1.47 -15.49
C ARG A 62 19.79 1.78 -16.36
N PRO A 63 20.36 3.00 -16.35
CA PRO A 63 21.52 3.33 -17.16
C PRO A 63 22.81 2.59 -16.76
N VAL A 64 22.88 2.10 -15.52
CA VAL A 64 24.11 1.58 -14.90
C VAL A 64 24.01 0.13 -14.41
N VAL A 65 22.80 -0.42 -14.26
CA VAL A 65 22.58 -1.83 -13.89
C VAL A 65 22.00 -2.64 -15.05
N PRO A 66 22.27 -3.96 -15.10
CA PRO A 66 21.63 -4.84 -16.06
C PRO A 66 20.10 -4.91 -15.81
N PRO A 67 19.27 -5.12 -16.86
CA PRO A 67 17.81 -5.07 -16.75
C PRO A 67 17.21 -6.04 -15.72
N TRP A 68 17.85 -7.18 -15.47
CA TRP A 68 17.35 -8.17 -14.51
C TRP A 68 17.33 -7.65 -13.07
N ILE A 69 18.20 -6.69 -12.71
CA ILE A 69 18.17 -6.05 -11.37
C ILE A 69 16.91 -5.21 -11.23
N VAL A 70 16.53 -4.49 -12.29
CA VAL A 70 15.29 -3.69 -12.31
C VAL A 70 14.07 -4.61 -12.21
N THR A 71 14.07 -5.72 -12.95
CA THR A 71 13.02 -6.74 -12.86
C THR A 71 12.94 -7.36 -11.46
N ALA A 72 14.08 -7.63 -10.82
CA ALA A 72 14.11 -8.14 -9.46
C ALA A 72 13.55 -7.12 -8.45
N ALA A 73 13.87 -5.83 -8.62
CA ALA A 73 13.31 -4.75 -7.82
C ALA A 73 11.78 -4.65 -7.95
N TYR A 74 11.24 -4.84 -9.16
CA TYR A 74 9.79 -5.01 -9.36
C TYR A 74 9.27 -6.25 -8.64
N GLY A 75 9.96 -7.39 -8.73
CA GLY A 75 9.57 -8.63 -8.07
C GLY A 75 9.44 -8.48 -6.55
N VAL A 76 10.39 -7.81 -5.90
CA VAL A 76 10.34 -7.51 -4.44
C VAL A 76 9.11 -6.66 -4.10
N SER A 77 8.85 -5.65 -4.93
CA SER A 77 7.73 -4.72 -4.72
C SER A 77 6.37 -5.41 -4.93
N TRP A 78 6.25 -6.25 -5.96
CA TRP A 78 5.05 -7.08 -6.21
C TRP A 78 4.81 -8.10 -5.10
N LEU A 79 5.87 -8.71 -4.57
CA LEU A 79 5.76 -9.63 -3.45
C LEU A 79 5.22 -8.92 -2.20
N TYR A 80 5.75 -7.73 -1.91
CA TYR A 80 5.26 -6.89 -0.82
C TYR A 80 3.78 -6.52 -0.99
N LEU A 81 3.41 -6.00 -2.16
CA LEU A 81 2.04 -5.63 -2.50
C LEU A 81 1.07 -6.82 -2.36
N SER A 82 1.46 -7.98 -2.89
CA SER A 82 0.66 -9.21 -2.78
C SER A 82 0.48 -9.63 -1.32
N GLY A 83 1.52 -9.49 -0.51
CA GLY A 83 1.45 -9.70 0.94
C GLY A 83 0.49 -8.75 1.66
N ASP A 84 0.51 -7.45 1.34
CA ASP A 84 -0.41 -6.46 1.93
C ASP A 84 -1.87 -6.80 1.59
N VAL A 85 -2.15 -7.07 0.31
CA VAL A 85 -3.49 -7.44 -0.16
C VAL A 85 -3.97 -8.71 0.54
N ALA A 86 -3.12 -9.74 0.66
CA ALA A 86 -3.46 -10.98 1.32
C ALA A 86 -3.75 -10.78 2.82
N TYR A 87 -2.88 -10.05 3.53
CA TYR A 87 -3.04 -9.76 4.95
C TYR A 87 -4.31 -8.96 5.24
N GLU A 88 -4.65 -8.02 4.36
CA GLU A 88 -5.81 -7.16 4.54
C GLU A 88 -7.11 -7.87 4.17
N SER A 89 -7.07 -8.74 3.16
CA SER A 89 -8.17 -9.65 2.84
C SER A 89 -8.45 -10.61 4.01
N TYR A 90 -7.40 -11.13 4.64
CA TYR A 90 -7.50 -11.96 5.83
C TYR A 90 -8.16 -11.21 7.01
N LYS A 91 -7.72 -9.98 7.29
CA LYS A 91 -8.36 -9.13 8.32
C LYS A 91 -9.82 -8.81 7.97
N ALA A 92 -10.15 -8.57 6.71
CA ALA A 92 -11.50 -8.28 6.25
C ALA A 92 -12.44 -9.49 6.40
N HIS A 93 -11.90 -10.71 6.32
CA HIS A 93 -12.64 -11.93 6.64
C HIS A 93 -12.98 -11.98 8.14
N HIS A 94 -12.01 -11.77 9.01
CA HIS A 94 -12.21 -11.81 10.46
C HIS A 94 -13.08 -10.68 11.03
N ARG A 95 -13.11 -9.50 10.39
CA ARG A 95 -13.98 -8.39 10.81
C ARG A 95 -15.46 -8.61 10.49
N GLY A 96 -15.78 -9.55 9.60
CA GLY A 96 -17.13 -9.75 9.10
C GLY A 96 -17.60 -8.65 8.12
N PRO A 97 -18.77 -8.85 7.49
CA PRO A 97 -19.35 -7.90 6.56
C PRO A 97 -20.01 -6.72 7.27
N THR A 98 -19.97 -5.54 6.65
CA THR A 98 -20.81 -4.42 7.08
C THR A 98 -22.29 -4.72 6.78
N PRO A 99 -23.26 -4.03 7.43
CA PRO A 99 -24.69 -4.27 7.19
C PRO A 99 -25.09 -4.13 5.71
N ILE A 100 -24.49 -3.19 4.99
CA ILE A 100 -24.76 -2.97 3.57
C ILE A 100 -24.15 -4.10 2.73
N GLU A 101 -22.95 -4.58 3.07
CA GLU A 101 -22.32 -5.68 2.32
C GLU A 101 -23.01 -7.02 2.54
N ALA A 102 -23.47 -7.29 3.77
CA ALA A 102 -24.15 -8.53 4.14
C ALA A 102 -25.46 -8.75 3.36
N VAL A 103 -26.17 -7.66 3.04
CA VAL A 103 -27.42 -7.71 2.27
C VAL A 103 -27.17 -7.90 0.77
N ASN A 104 -25.99 -7.50 0.28
CA ASN A 104 -25.73 -7.36 -1.15
C ASN A 104 -24.76 -8.42 -1.70
N PHE A 105 -23.91 -9.03 -0.88
CA PHE A 105 -22.85 -9.92 -1.36
C PHE A 105 -22.71 -11.18 -0.50
N SER A 106 -22.40 -12.30 -1.16
CA SER A 106 -21.87 -13.47 -0.48
C SER A 106 -20.48 -13.17 0.06
N GLU A 107 -20.09 -13.85 1.14
CA GLU A 107 -18.81 -13.60 1.80
C GLU A 107 -17.58 -13.77 0.86
N PRO A 108 -17.49 -14.83 0.02
CA PRO A 108 -16.37 -14.96 -0.91
C PRO A 108 -16.32 -13.83 -1.95
N THR A 109 -17.48 -13.41 -2.47
CA THR A 109 -17.56 -12.33 -3.46
C THR A 109 -17.17 -10.99 -2.86
N ARG A 110 -17.60 -10.69 -1.62
CA ARG A 110 -17.22 -9.47 -0.90
C ARG A 110 -15.70 -9.39 -0.73
N LEU A 111 -15.07 -10.47 -0.25
CA LEU A 111 -13.63 -10.53 -0.04
C LEU A 111 -12.86 -10.41 -1.36
N ALA A 112 -13.33 -11.08 -2.41
CA ALA A 112 -12.73 -10.99 -3.74
C ALA A 112 -12.79 -9.57 -4.31
N ILE A 113 -13.94 -8.90 -4.22
CA ILE A 113 -14.08 -7.51 -4.67
C ILE A 113 -13.14 -6.60 -3.87
N ALA A 114 -13.12 -6.71 -2.54
CA ALA A 114 -12.25 -5.89 -1.70
C ALA A 114 -10.76 -6.12 -2.00
N ALA A 115 -10.35 -7.37 -2.20
CA ALA A 115 -8.98 -7.75 -2.53
C ALA A 115 -8.56 -7.22 -3.91
N VAL A 116 -9.39 -7.43 -4.94
CA VAL A 116 -9.13 -6.96 -6.30
C VAL A 116 -9.07 -5.44 -6.33
N GLN A 117 -10.02 -4.78 -5.69
CA GLN A 117 -10.05 -3.33 -5.62
C GLN A 117 -8.76 -2.82 -4.98
N ARG A 118 -8.40 -3.29 -3.79
CA ARG A 118 -7.17 -2.89 -3.11
C ARG A 118 -5.92 -3.18 -3.93
N ALA A 119 -5.84 -4.35 -4.56
CA ALA A 119 -4.72 -4.72 -5.42
C ALA A 119 -4.58 -3.77 -6.61
N THR A 120 -5.67 -3.50 -7.35
CA THR A 120 -5.65 -2.58 -8.49
C THR A 120 -5.23 -1.18 -8.07
N PHE A 121 -5.80 -0.66 -6.98
CA PHE A 121 -5.50 0.68 -6.53
C PHE A 121 -4.07 0.81 -6.01
N GLN A 122 -3.60 -0.10 -5.16
CA GLN A 122 -2.21 -0.05 -4.71
C GLN A 122 -1.20 -0.30 -5.84
N SER A 123 -1.51 -1.17 -6.81
CA SER A 123 -0.65 -1.38 -7.98
C SER A 123 -0.51 -0.08 -8.79
N VAL A 124 -1.61 0.62 -9.04
CA VAL A 124 -1.61 1.83 -9.88
C VAL A 124 -1.01 3.02 -9.13
N ALA A 125 -1.49 3.26 -7.91
CA ALA A 125 -1.11 4.40 -7.08
C ALA A 125 0.34 4.32 -6.62
N SER A 126 0.75 3.17 -6.09
CA SER A 126 2.03 3.05 -5.38
C SER A 126 3.16 2.52 -6.26
N MET A 127 2.88 1.97 -7.44
CA MET A 127 3.92 1.39 -8.29
C MET A 127 3.89 1.91 -9.73
N ALA A 128 2.74 1.88 -10.41
CA ALA A 128 2.70 2.18 -11.84
C ALA A 128 3.04 3.65 -12.13
N LEU A 129 2.38 4.60 -11.45
CA LEU A 129 2.59 6.02 -11.71
C LEU A 129 3.99 6.53 -11.33
N PRO A 130 4.53 6.21 -10.13
CA PRO A 130 5.89 6.60 -9.76
C PRO A 130 6.94 5.98 -10.69
N ALA A 131 6.86 4.67 -10.95
CA ALA A 131 7.85 3.98 -11.77
C ALA A 131 7.87 4.47 -13.22
N LEU A 132 6.70 4.72 -13.83
CA LEU A 132 6.61 5.29 -15.19
C LEU A 132 7.19 6.70 -15.25
N THR A 133 7.00 7.49 -14.19
CA THR A 133 7.54 8.86 -14.11
C THR A 133 9.06 8.84 -14.07
N ILE A 134 9.65 8.03 -13.18
CA ILE A 134 11.11 7.87 -13.07
C ILE A 134 11.66 7.31 -14.38
N HIS A 135 11.03 6.28 -14.94
CA HIS A 135 11.42 5.69 -16.22
C HIS A 135 11.53 6.76 -17.32
N THR A 136 10.48 7.56 -17.48
CA THR A 136 10.41 8.61 -18.49
C THR A 136 11.47 9.68 -18.25
N LEU A 137 11.63 10.13 -17.01
CA LEU A 137 12.62 11.13 -16.62
C LEU A 137 14.05 10.66 -16.89
N VAL A 138 14.38 9.43 -16.51
CA VAL A 138 15.70 8.82 -16.74
C VAL A 138 15.96 8.65 -18.23
N ALA A 139 14.95 8.22 -19.01
CA ALA A 139 15.07 8.07 -20.45
C ALA A 139 15.29 9.41 -21.17
N GLN A 140 14.58 10.47 -20.75
CA GLN A 140 14.79 11.82 -21.26
C GLN A 140 16.15 12.38 -20.84
N SER A 141 16.54 12.18 -19.58
CA SER A 141 17.84 12.62 -19.06
C SER A 141 18.99 11.94 -19.80
N LYS A 142 18.88 10.65 -20.13
CA LYS A 142 19.87 9.93 -20.94
C LYS A 142 20.10 10.60 -22.30
N LYS A 143 19.03 11.10 -22.94
CA LYS A 143 19.14 11.86 -24.20
C LYS A 143 19.86 13.20 -23.98
N ALA A 144 19.56 13.90 -22.89
CA ALA A 144 20.19 15.18 -22.57
C ALA A 144 21.70 15.05 -22.24
N PHE A 145 22.10 14.00 -21.52
CA PHE A 145 23.49 13.79 -21.10
C PHE A 145 24.39 13.09 -22.15
N VAL A 146 23.86 12.72 -23.32
CA VAL A 146 24.60 11.93 -24.32
C VAL A 146 25.86 12.63 -24.85
N ASN A 147 25.84 13.96 -24.90
CA ASN A 147 26.92 14.83 -25.38
C ASN A 147 27.80 15.40 -24.25
N ALA A 148 27.61 14.94 -23.01
CA ALA A 148 28.44 15.39 -21.90
C ALA A 148 29.90 14.98 -22.13
N LYS A 149 30.83 15.94 -22.00
CA LYS A 149 32.27 15.71 -22.19
C LYS A 149 32.86 14.76 -21.14
N SER A 150 32.25 14.69 -19.96
CA SER A 150 32.69 13.81 -18.87
C SER A 150 31.98 12.46 -18.94
N PRO A 151 32.73 11.34 -19.05
CA PRO A 151 32.14 9.99 -19.04
C PRO A 151 31.33 9.71 -17.77
N ARG A 152 31.77 10.23 -16.62
CA ARG A 152 31.05 10.06 -15.34
C ARG A 152 29.67 10.71 -15.37
N ILE A 153 29.57 11.91 -15.92
CA ILE A 153 28.29 12.63 -16.05
C ILE A 153 27.38 11.92 -17.05
N LYS A 154 27.94 11.41 -18.15
CA LYS A 154 27.17 10.65 -19.15
C LYS A 154 26.56 9.35 -18.58
N THR A 155 27.31 8.65 -17.72
CA THR A 155 26.88 7.39 -17.11
C THR A 155 25.95 7.60 -15.92
N TRP A 156 26.31 8.50 -14.99
CA TRP A 156 25.59 8.65 -13.72
C TRP A 156 24.57 9.79 -13.72
N GLY A 157 24.68 10.77 -14.63
CA GLY A 157 23.78 11.91 -14.71
C GLY A 157 22.30 11.51 -14.76
N PRO A 158 21.88 10.61 -15.67
CA PRO A 158 20.49 10.17 -15.75
C PRO A 158 19.99 9.47 -14.47
N THR A 159 20.85 8.69 -13.81
CA THR A 159 20.51 8.01 -12.54
C THR A 159 20.37 8.98 -11.39
N VAL A 160 21.27 9.95 -11.27
CA VAL A 160 21.17 11.00 -10.25
C VAL A 160 19.89 11.82 -10.43
N THR A 161 19.53 12.16 -11.67
CA THR A 161 18.25 12.83 -11.96
C THR A 161 17.05 11.97 -11.55
N GLY A 162 17.08 10.66 -11.86
CA GLY A 162 16.04 9.71 -11.48
C GLY A 162 15.90 9.54 -9.96
N LEU A 163 16.99 9.61 -9.19
CA LEU A 163 16.93 9.53 -7.72
C LEU A 163 16.49 10.85 -7.09
N ALA A 164 16.87 11.98 -7.68
CA ALA A 164 16.53 13.30 -7.17
C ALA A 164 15.02 13.60 -7.19
N ILE A 165 14.26 12.96 -8.09
CA ILE A 165 12.80 13.13 -8.14
C ILE A 165 12.06 12.30 -7.07
N VAL A 166 12.66 11.21 -6.56
CA VAL A 166 11.96 10.27 -5.65
C VAL A 166 11.34 10.95 -4.42
N PRO A 167 12.01 11.89 -3.71
CA PRO A 167 11.40 12.61 -2.58
C PRO A 167 10.22 13.52 -2.95
N ILE A 168 10.10 13.88 -4.23
CA ILE A 168 9.09 14.81 -4.75
C ILE A 168 7.85 14.05 -5.23
N LEU A 169 7.99 12.77 -5.62
CA LEU A 169 6.89 11.95 -6.13
C LEU A 169 5.66 11.87 -5.21
N PRO A 170 5.80 11.74 -3.86
CA PRO A 170 4.64 11.77 -2.97
C PRO A 170 3.83 13.06 -3.11
N TYR A 171 4.48 14.20 -3.24
CA TYR A 171 3.78 15.49 -3.41
C TYR A 171 3.11 15.63 -4.78
N LEU A 172 3.66 14.99 -5.82
CA LEU A 172 3.09 15.03 -7.17
C LEU A 172 1.88 14.11 -7.32
N PHE A 173 1.90 12.94 -6.66
CA PHE A 173 0.93 11.88 -6.91
C PHE A 173 -0.01 11.61 -5.75
N ASP A 174 0.38 11.80 -4.48
CA ASP A 174 -0.46 11.36 -3.36
C ASP A 174 -1.82 12.08 -3.34
N HIS A 175 -1.85 13.41 -3.53
CA HIS A 175 -3.10 14.19 -3.42
C HIS A 175 -4.07 14.03 -4.61
N PRO A 176 -3.61 14.01 -5.89
CA PRO A 176 -4.48 13.72 -7.02
C PRO A 176 -4.96 12.26 -7.02
N VAL A 177 -4.09 11.33 -6.67
CA VAL A 177 -4.41 9.91 -6.65
C VAL A 177 -5.41 9.60 -5.54
N GLU A 178 -5.28 10.19 -4.35
CA GLU A 178 -6.27 10.07 -3.28
C GLU A 178 -7.66 10.50 -3.76
N HIS A 179 -7.77 11.68 -4.37
CA HIS A 179 -9.05 12.19 -4.87
C HIS A 179 -9.67 11.34 -5.99
N VAL A 180 -8.85 10.83 -6.91
CA VAL A 180 -9.31 9.95 -7.99
C VAL A 180 -9.72 8.60 -7.43
N THR A 181 -8.98 8.11 -6.44
CA THR A 181 -9.23 6.84 -5.77
C THR A 181 -10.56 6.90 -5.06
N ASP A 182 -10.78 7.86 -4.16
CA ASP A 182 -12.02 7.96 -3.39
C ASP A 182 -13.24 8.06 -4.31
N ARG A 183 -13.19 8.90 -5.35
CA ARG A 183 -14.29 9.02 -6.30
C ARG A 183 -14.55 7.75 -7.10
N ALA A 184 -13.49 7.06 -7.53
CA ALA A 184 -13.64 5.80 -8.25
C ALA A 184 -14.24 4.71 -7.34
N PHE A 185 -13.82 4.66 -6.09
CA PHE A 185 -14.33 3.73 -5.09
C PHE A 185 -15.81 3.98 -4.77
N ASP A 186 -16.20 5.23 -4.54
CA ASP A 186 -17.57 5.61 -4.25
C ASP A 186 -18.49 5.31 -5.43
N TRP A 187 -18.05 5.64 -6.65
CA TRP A 187 -18.79 5.34 -7.87
C TRP A 187 -18.97 3.82 -8.09
N ILE A 188 -17.90 3.03 -7.90
CA ILE A 188 -17.96 1.56 -8.01
C ILE A 188 -18.92 0.99 -6.97
N ARG A 189 -18.84 1.44 -5.72
CA ARG A 189 -19.74 0.98 -4.65
C ARG A 189 -21.20 1.30 -4.96
N GLN A 190 -21.50 2.52 -5.39
CA GLN A 190 -22.86 2.94 -5.76
C GLN A 190 -23.42 2.06 -6.89
N LYS A 191 -22.67 1.89 -7.98
CA LYS A 191 -23.03 1.02 -9.11
C LYS A 191 -23.32 -0.42 -8.70
N LEU A 192 -22.50 -0.97 -7.80
CA LEU A 192 -22.65 -2.34 -7.30
C LEU A 192 -23.89 -2.50 -6.41
N ILE A 193 -24.17 -1.51 -5.56
CA ILE A 193 -25.38 -1.48 -4.72
C ILE A 193 -26.63 -1.36 -5.59
N GLU A 194 -26.66 -0.44 -6.55
CA GLU A 194 -27.77 -0.23 -7.48
C GLU A 194 -28.10 -1.52 -8.26
N ARG A 195 -27.08 -2.21 -8.78
CA ARG A 195 -27.26 -3.44 -9.56
C ARG A 195 -27.80 -4.59 -8.71
N ASN A 196 -27.41 -4.67 -7.44
CA ASN A 196 -27.93 -5.72 -6.56
C ASN A 196 -29.36 -5.43 -6.11
N GLN A 197 -29.68 -4.17 -5.78
CA GLN A 197 -31.05 -3.76 -5.49
C GLN A 197 -31.99 -4.00 -6.68
N SER A 198 -31.56 -3.67 -7.90
CA SER A 198 -32.38 -3.93 -9.11
C SER A 198 -32.64 -5.42 -9.33
N ASN A 199 -31.66 -6.28 -9.05
CA ASN A 199 -31.81 -7.73 -9.17
C ASN A 199 -32.76 -8.30 -8.10
N THR A 200 -32.70 -7.79 -6.86
CA THR A 200 -33.61 -8.20 -5.78
C THR A 200 -35.06 -7.79 -6.06
N THR A 201 -35.29 -6.57 -6.55
CA THR A 201 -36.64 -6.10 -6.95
C THR A 201 -37.19 -6.94 -8.10
N THR A 202 -36.39 -7.17 -9.14
CA THR A 202 -36.78 -7.99 -10.30
C THR A 202 -37.09 -9.45 -9.93
N ALA A 203 -36.41 -10.00 -8.92
CA ALA A 203 -36.66 -11.35 -8.43
C ALA A 203 -37.91 -11.46 -7.56
N LYS A 204 -38.29 -10.38 -6.87
CA LYS A 204 -39.52 -10.30 -6.07
C LYS A 204 -40.76 -10.21 -6.95
N ASP A 205 -40.75 -9.33 -7.96
CA ASP A 205 -41.86 -9.18 -8.92
C ASP A 205 -42.14 -10.47 -9.70
N ARG A 206 -41.11 -11.29 -9.95
CA ARG A 206 -41.24 -12.58 -10.64
C ARG A 206 -41.83 -13.70 -9.78
N LYS A 207 -41.87 -13.54 -8.45
CA LYS A 207 -42.46 -14.51 -7.51
C LYS A 207 -43.91 -14.16 -7.12
N GLU A 208 -44.34 -12.94 -7.38
CA GLU A 208 -45.71 -12.45 -7.12
C GLU A 208 -46.64 -12.60 -8.35
N LEU A 209 -46.12 -13.11 -9.47
CA LEU A 209 -46.83 -13.54 -10.68
C LEU A 209 -46.95 -15.08 -10.71
#